data_AF-A0AAW9KI54-F1
#
_entry.id   AF-A0AAW9KI54-F1
#
_cell.length_a   1.000
_cell.length_b   1.000
_cell.length_c   1.000
_cell.angle_alpha   90.00
_cell.angle_beta   90.00
_cell.angle_gamma   90.00
#
_symmetry.space_group_name_H-M   'P 1'
#
loop_
_entity.id
_entity.type
_entity.pdbx_description
1 polymer ?
#
loop_
_entity_poly.entity_id
_entity_poly.type
_entity_poly.pdbx_seq_one_letter_code
_entity_poly.pdbx_strand_id
1 'polypeptide(L)'
;YKIILKTKDISFDGDYEDIRELDFKIDKKGEKPVKIIDVLASKTRGCIKNEPINIKVKAEGGTELKYSFIVYKDKKEKERSSYGITNWINFTQEESVEYEVEVRVLDKYSSKEYDSHSFIYFKVKDYQEAEIDYVLLSQNEIYLVGDIIDLETIVQNTKNVLLRYITKINGREIEDTGYI
;
A
#
# COMPACT_ATOMS: atom_id res chain seq x y z
N TYR A 1 -38.96 4.86 -5.57
CA TYR A 1 -39.97 5.38 -6.51
C TYR A 1 -40.84 4.21 -6.94
N LYS A 2 -42.09 4.48 -7.34
CA LYS A 2 -43.07 3.45 -7.71
C LYS A 2 -43.79 3.88 -8.99
N ILE A 3 -43.90 2.98 -9.96
CA ILE A 3 -44.80 3.11 -11.11
C ILE A 3 -46.01 2.23 -10.84
N ILE A 4 -47.20 2.79 -11.05
CA ILE A 4 -48.47 2.07 -10.98
C ILE A 4 -49.07 2.08 -12.37
N LEU A 5 -49.16 0.91 -13.01
CA LEU A 5 -49.85 0.72 -14.28
C LEU A 5 -51.26 0.24 -14.00
N LYS A 6 -52.25 0.93 -14.54
CA LYS A 6 -53.66 0.55 -14.51
C LYS A 6 -54.14 0.41 -15.94
N THR A 7 -54.96 -0.60 -16.22
CA THR A 7 -55.57 -0.78 -17.55
C THR A 7 -57.07 -0.93 -17.42
N LYS A 8 -57.79 -0.45 -18.42
CA LYS A 8 -59.21 -0.74 -18.63
C LYS A 8 -59.58 -0.66 -20.09
N ASP A 9 -60.61 -1.39 -20.48
CA ASP A 9 -61.35 -1.20 -21.71
C ASP A 9 -62.07 0.16 -21.71
N ILE A 10 -62.26 0.74 -22.88
CA ILE A 10 -62.93 2.04 -23.04
C ILE A 10 -64.40 1.99 -22.62
N SER A 11 -65.02 0.81 -22.68
CA SER A 11 -66.41 0.57 -22.33
C SER A 11 -66.60 0.27 -20.84
N PHE A 12 -65.52 0.23 -20.06
CA PHE A 12 -65.57 -0.07 -18.63
C PHE A 12 -65.81 1.19 -17.79
N ASP A 13 -66.94 1.20 -17.09
CA ASP A 13 -67.40 2.31 -16.23
C ASP A 13 -66.65 2.42 -14.89
N GLY A 14 -65.79 1.45 -14.54
CA GLY A 14 -64.95 1.51 -13.34
C GLY A 14 -63.60 2.20 -13.53
N ASP A 15 -62.82 2.26 -12.45
CA ASP A 15 -61.53 2.96 -12.42
C ASP A 15 -60.43 2.23 -13.21
N TYR A 16 -60.31 0.91 -13.00
CA TYR A 16 -59.38 0.04 -13.71
C TYR A 16 -59.86 -1.42 -13.61
N GLU A 17 -59.51 -2.22 -14.60
CA GLU A 17 -59.78 -3.67 -14.63
C GLU A 17 -58.59 -4.48 -14.11
N ASP A 18 -57.35 -3.98 -14.28
CA ASP A 18 -56.15 -4.57 -13.68
C ASP A 18 -55.16 -3.48 -13.24
N ILE A 19 -54.35 -3.80 -12.25
CA ILE A 19 -53.33 -2.92 -11.67
C ILE A 19 -52.03 -3.69 -11.39
N ARG A 20 -50.90 -3.09 -11.79
CA ARG A 20 -49.56 -3.58 -11.46
C ARG A 20 -48.71 -2.47 -10.89
N GLU A 21 -47.91 -2.82 -9.90
CA GLU A 21 -46.95 -1.91 -9.28
C GLU A 21 -45.53 -2.40 -9.54
N LEU A 22 -44.65 -1.46 -9.88
CA LEU A 22 -43.22 -1.68 -10.05
C LEU A 22 -42.44 -0.71 -9.17
N ASP A 23 -41.66 -1.25 -8.24
CA ASP A 23 -40.76 -0.46 -7.41
C ASP A 23 -39.37 -0.34 -8.06
N PHE A 24 -38.79 0.86 -7.97
CA PHE A 24 -37.44 1.12 -8.47
C PHE A 24 -36.75 2.23 -7.67
N LYS A 25 -35.41 2.26 -7.73
CA LYS A 25 -34.57 3.28 -7.10
C LYS A 25 -34.01 4.21 -8.18
N ILE A 26 -34.00 5.51 -7.88
CA ILE A 26 -33.32 6.51 -8.70
C ILE A 26 -32.21 7.07 -7.84
N ASP A 27 -30.97 6.73 -8.18
CA ASP A 27 -29.79 7.31 -7.55
C ASP A 27 -29.43 8.60 -8.26
N LYS A 28 -29.03 9.62 -7.49
CA LYS A 28 -28.49 10.85 -8.08
C LYS A 28 -27.15 10.53 -8.73
N LYS A 29 -26.97 10.97 -9.97
CA LYS A 29 -25.68 10.86 -10.64
C LYS A 29 -24.63 11.66 -9.86
N GLY A 30 -23.45 11.07 -9.65
CA GLY A 30 -22.31 11.81 -9.11
C GLY A 30 -22.02 13.09 -9.91
N GLU A 31 -21.92 14.21 -9.21
CA GLU A 31 -21.69 15.52 -9.82
C GLU A 31 -20.23 15.71 -10.26
N LYS A 32 -19.31 15.03 -9.58
CA LYS A 32 -17.86 15.11 -9.82
C LYS A 32 -17.33 13.81 -10.41
N PRO A 33 -16.35 13.86 -11.33
CA PRO A 33 -15.67 12.67 -11.80
C PRO A 33 -14.95 11.97 -10.65
N VAL A 34 -14.81 10.65 -10.76
CA VAL A 34 -14.04 9.85 -9.80
C VAL A 34 -12.57 10.26 -9.85
N LYS A 35 -11.97 10.48 -8.68
CA LYS A 35 -10.56 10.86 -8.55
C LYS A 35 -9.95 10.20 -7.32
N ILE A 36 -8.79 9.58 -7.50
CA ILE A 36 -7.92 9.19 -6.37
C ILE A 36 -7.24 10.45 -5.84
N ILE A 37 -7.43 10.71 -4.55
CA ILE A 37 -6.81 11.82 -3.82
C ILE A 37 -5.47 11.38 -3.24
N ASP A 38 -5.41 10.16 -2.69
CA ASP A 38 -4.21 9.66 -2.04
C ASP A 38 -4.18 8.13 -1.95
N VAL A 39 -2.99 7.56 -1.88
CA VAL A 39 -2.73 6.14 -1.63
C VAL A 39 -1.74 6.03 -0.49
N LEU A 40 -2.25 5.69 0.69
CA LEU A 40 -1.50 5.61 1.94
C LEU A 40 -1.05 4.18 2.16
N ALA A 41 0.26 3.96 2.25
CA ALA A 41 0.83 2.70 2.68
C ALA A 41 1.43 2.83 4.08
N SER A 42 1.23 1.80 4.90
CA SER A 42 1.82 1.70 6.26
C SER A 42 3.35 1.76 6.25
N LYS A 43 3.99 1.24 5.21
CA LYS A 43 5.44 1.25 5.03
C LYS A 43 5.77 1.21 3.53
N THR A 44 6.66 2.09 3.08
CA THR A 44 7.17 2.10 1.68
C THR A 44 8.68 1.83 1.61
N ARG A 45 9.40 1.96 2.74
CA ARG A 45 10.83 1.66 2.88
C ARG A 45 11.02 0.63 3.97
N GLY A 46 11.99 -0.27 3.81
CA GLY A 46 12.24 -1.36 4.76
C GLY A 46 11.15 -2.43 4.73
N CYS A 47 10.48 -2.64 3.61
CA CYS A 47 9.49 -3.70 3.48
C CYS A 47 10.20 -5.06 3.59
N ILE A 48 9.74 -5.94 4.48
CA ILE A 48 10.34 -7.26 4.71
C ILE A 48 9.38 -8.34 4.21
N LYS A 49 9.91 -9.41 3.61
CA LYS A 49 9.09 -10.54 3.18
C LYS A 49 8.26 -11.10 4.33
N ASN A 50 7.08 -11.64 4.01
CA ASN A 50 6.10 -12.19 4.95
C ASN A 50 5.51 -11.18 5.95
N GLU A 51 5.89 -9.91 5.90
CA GLU A 51 5.24 -8.85 6.68
C GLU A 51 4.12 -8.19 5.85
N PRO A 52 2.93 -8.00 6.44
CA PRO A 52 1.83 -7.34 5.75
C PRO A 52 2.08 -5.84 5.62
N ILE A 53 1.94 -5.32 4.41
CA ILE A 53 1.89 -3.89 4.13
C ILE A 53 0.43 -3.50 3.92
N ASN A 54 -0.13 -2.73 4.84
CA ASN A 54 -1.47 -2.16 4.66
C ASN A 54 -1.41 -1.01 3.64
N ILE A 55 -2.31 -1.06 2.65
CA ILE A 55 -2.49 -0.02 1.63
C ILE A 55 -3.93 0.46 1.73
N LYS A 56 -4.15 1.76 1.84
CA LYS A 56 -5.47 2.41 1.97
C LYS A 56 -5.60 3.54 0.96
N VAL A 57 -6.75 3.60 0.30
CA VAL A 57 -7.02 4.51 -0.81
C VAL A 57 -8.01 5.57 -0.36
N LYS A 58 -7.69 6.83 -0.62
CA LYS A 58 -8.61 7.95 -0.49
C LYS A 58 -9.03 8.40 -1.88
N ALA A 59 -10.31 8.29 -2.20
CA ALA A 59 -10.88 8.72 -3.47
C ALA A 59 -12.19 9.46 -3.24
N GLU A 60 -12.57 10.31 -4.20
CA GLU A 60 -13.79 11.11 -4.18
C GLU A 60 -14.46 11.16 -5.55
N GLY A 61 -15.65 11.76 -5.60
CA GLY A 61 -16.47 11.83 -6.80
C GLY A 61 -17.29 10.56 -7.03
N GLY A 62 -17.91 10.48 -8.20
CA GLY A 62 -18.86 9.42 -8.51
C GLY A 62 -20.10 9.43 -7.62
N THR A 63 -20.84 8.34 -7.69
CA THR A 63 -22.05 8.01 -6.94
C THR A 63 -21.72 7.01 -5.84
N GLU A 64 -21.02 5.93 -6.17
CA GLU A 64 -20.55 4.92 -5.21
C GLU A 64 -19.28 4.27 -5.73
N LEU A 65 -18.19 4.41 -4.99
CA LEU A 65 -16.87 3.96 -5.42
C LEU A 65 -16.65 2.47 -5.15
N LYS A 66 -16.09 1.79 -6.14
CA LYS A 66 -15.57 0.42 -6.06
C LYS A 66 -14.07 0.45 -6.30
N TYR A 67 -13.35 -0.42 -5.59
CA TYR A 67 -11.90 -0.49 -5.57
C TYR A 67 -11.44 -1.88 -6.01
N SER A 68 -10.36 -1.92 -6.78
CA SER A 68 -9.65 -3.13 -7.18
C SER A 68 -8.15 -2.90 -7.03
N PHE A 69 -7.46 -3.87 -6.48
CA PHE A 69 -6.01 -3.90 -6.29
C PHE A 69 -5.41 -4.98 -7.17
N ILE A 70 -4.38 -4.64 -7.94
CA ILE A 70 -3.68 -5.55 -8.84
C ILE A 70 -2.19 -5.54 -8.48
N VAL A 71 -1.63 -6.72 -8.26
CA VAL A 71 -0.21 -6.90 -7.92
C VAL A 71 0.54 -7.33 -9.18
N TYR A 72 1.62 -6.60 -9.47
CA TYR A 72 2.56 -6.88 -10.53
C TYR A 72 3.92 -7.24 -9.96
N LYS A 73 4.56 -8.24 -10.58
CA LYS A 73 5.96 -8.61 -10.38
C LYS A 73 6.58 -8.79 -11.75
N ASP A 74 7.73 -8.17 -12.00
CA ASP A 74 8.42 -8.20 -13.31
C ASP A 74 7.49 -7.76 -14.46
N LYS A 75 6.64 -6.75 -14.23
CA LYS A 75 5.60 -6.26 -15.16
C LYS A 75 4.55 -7.30 -15.57
N LYS A 76 4.46 -8.42 -14.85
CA LYS A 76 3.44 -9.44 -15.04
C LYS A 76 2.45 -9.39 -13.88
N GLU A 77 1.17 -9.37 -14.21
CA GLU A 77 0.09 -9.49 -13.24
C GLU A 77 0.22 -10.82 -12.50
N LYS A 78 0.19 -10.78 -11.18
CA LYS A 78 0.23 -11.95 -10.31
C LYS A 78 -1.12 -12.20 -9.68
N GLU A 79 -1.73 -11.14 -9.17
CA GLU A 79 -2.97 -11.21 -8.43
C GLU A 79 -3.83 -9.99 -8.73
N ARG A 80 -5.14 -10.19 -8.71
CA ARG A 80 -6.13 -9.13 -8.86
C ARG A 80 -7.30 -9.42 -7.93
N SER A 81 -7.69 -8.42 -7.17
CA SER A 81 -8.94 -8.45 -6.41
C SER A 81 -10.12 -8.04 -7.29
N SER A 82 -11.30 -8.61 -7.03
CA SER A 82 -12.53 -8.14 -7.65
C SER A 82 -12.91 -6.76 -7.13
N TYR A 83 -13.64 -6.00 -7.94
CA TYR A 83 -14.16 -4.69 -7.51
C TYR A 83 -15.07 -4.82 -6.29
N GLY A 84 -14.72 -4.12 -5.21
CA GLY A 84 -15.46 -4.13 -3.95
C GLY A 84 -15.56 -2.74 -3.32
N ILE A 85 -16.33 -2.62 -2.24
CA ILE A 85 -16.44 -1.35 -1.48
C ILE A 85 -15.24 -1.10 -0.56
N THR A 86 -14.40 -2.12 -0.34
CA THR A 86 -13.25 -2.04 0.55
C THR A 86 -12.13 -1.24 -0.11
N ASN A 87 -11.82 -0.08 0.46
CA ASN A 87 -10.81 0.84 -0.05
C ASN A 87 -9.40 0.56 0.51
N TRP A 88 -9.16 -0.63 1.04
CA TRP A 88 -7.86 -1.01 1.60
C TRP A 88 -7.57 -2.50 1.36
N ILE A 89 -6.29 -2.85 1.40
CA ILE A 89 -5.81 -4.24 1.30
C ILE A 89 -4.60 -4.45 2.20
N ASN A 90 -4.38 -5.68 2.66
CA ASN A 90 -3.11 -6.10 3.23
C ASN A 90 -2.33 -6.85 2.15
N PHE A 91 -1.17 -6.31 1.81
CA PHE A 91 -0.28 -6.84 0.80
C PHE A 91 0.89 -7.54 1.49
N THR A 92 0.96 -8.87 1.38
CA THR A 92 2.03 -9.70 1.96
C THR A 92 2.72 -10.47 0.85
N GLN A 93 4.05 -10.39 0.76
CA GLN A 93 4.83 -11.04 -0.30
C GLN A 93 5.95 -11.89 0.27
N GLU A 94 6.20 -13.03 -0.36
CA GLU A 94 7.15 -14.04 0.13
C GLU A 94 8.57 -13.87 -0.45
N GLU A 95 8.70 -13.11 -1.55
CA GLU A 95 9.97 -12.95 -2.25
C GLU A 95 10.58 -11.56 -2.04
N SER A 96 11.91 -11.52 -1.92
CA SER A 96 12.69 -10.28 -1.79
C SER A 96 12.94 -9.65 -3.16
N VAL A 97 11.91 -9.02 -3.73
CA VAL A 97 11.95 -8.38 -5.06
C VAL A 97 11.20 -7.05 -5.07
N GLU A 98 11.18 -6.39 -6.23
CA GLU A 98 10.38 -5.20 -6.47
C GLU A 98 8.97 -5.58 -6.97
N TYR A 99 7.96 -5.00 -6.33
CA TYR A 99 6.56 -5.17 -6.66
C TYR A 99 5.93 -3.83 -7.01
N GLU A 100 4.93 -3.88 -7.88
CA GLU A 100 4.10 -2.76 -8.26
C GLU A 100 2.64 -3.12 -7.93
N VAL A 101 1.94 -2.22 -7.23
CA VAL A 101 0.52 -2.39 -6.93
C VAL A 101 -0.25 -1.30 -7.64
N GLU A 102 -1.09 -1.70 -8.60
CA GLU A 102 -2.07 -0.81 -9.22
C GLU A 102 -3.33 -0.79 -8.37
N VAL A 103 -3.76 0.42 -8.02
CA VAL A 103 -5.06 0.70 -7.43
C VAL A 103 -5.96 1.24 -8.52
N ARG A 104 -7.09 0.57 -8.76
CA ARG A 104 -8.16 1.07 -9.65
C ARG A 104 -9.40 1.44 -8.83
N VAL A 105 -10.01 2.56 -9.20
CA VAL A 105 -11.27 3.05 -8.63
C VAL A 105 -12.27 3.29 -9.74
N LEU A 106 -13.49 2.81 -9.53
CA LEU A 106 -14.59 2.85 -10.49
C LEU A 106 -15.87 3.33 -9.79
N ASP A 107 -16.69 4.14 -10.46
CA ASP A 107 -18.08 4.36 -10.04
C ASP A 107 -18.93 3.13 -10.34
N LYS A 108 -19.86 2.77 -9.46
CA LYS A 108 -20.72 1.59 -9.63
C LYS A 108 -21.50 1.54 -10.96
N TYR A 109 -21.74 2.67 -11.60
CA TYR A 109 -22.44 2.77 -12.88
C TYR A 109 -21.50 2.97 -14.08
N SER A 110 -20.19 3.04 -13.86
CA SER A 110 -19.25 3.19 -14.95
C SER A 110 -19.11 1.89 -15.73
N SER A 111 -19.10 2.01 -17.06
CA SER A 111 -18.89 0.90 -18.00
C SER A 111 -17.42 0.75 -18.39
N LYS A 112 -16.52 1.55 -17.81
CA LYS A 112 -15.09 1.50 -18.08
C LYS A 112 -14.42 0.40 -17.26
N GLU A 113 -13.17 0.07 -17.61
CA GLU A 113 -12.35 -0.79 -16.75
C GLU A 113 -12.00 -0.12 -15.42
N TYR A 114 -11.82 1.20 -15.40
CA TYR A 114 -11.60 2.05 -14.24
C TYR A 114 -11.94 3.51 -14.60
N ASP A 115 -12.31 4.31 -13.60
CA ASP A 115 -12.46 5.77 -13.79
C ASP A 115 -11.22 6.54 -13.32
N SER A 116 -10.48 5.99 -12.36
CA SER A 116 -9.20 6.52 -11.88
C SER A 116 -8.31 5.35 -11.45
N HIS A 117 -7.00 5.50 -11.64
CA HIS A 117 -6.03 4.51 -11.17
C HIS A 117 -4.73 5.17 -10.74
N SER A 118 -3.96 4.49 -9.91
CA SER A 118 -2.65 4.94 -9.41
C SER A 118 -1.78 3.74 -9.09
N PHE A 119 -0.47 3.94 -9.08
CA PHE A 119 0.52 2.91 -8.75
C PHE A 119 1.25 3.25 -7.46
N ILE A 120 1.65 2.20 -6.74
CA ILE A 120 2.61 2.26 -5.63
C ILE A 120 3.64 1.15 -5.79
N TYR A 121 4.88 1.44 -5.43
CA TYR A 121 6.03 0.56 -5.63
C TYR A 121 6.61 0.14 -4.29
N PHE A 122 6.93 -1.14 -4.15
CA PHE A 122 7.55 -1.69 -2.96
C PHE A 122 8.81 -2.47 -3.31
N LYS A 123 9.88 -2.19 -2.59
CA LYS A 123 11.09 -3.03 -2.59
C LYS A 123 11.09 -3.89 -1.34
N VAL A 124 10.76 -5.16 -1.51
CA VAL A 124 10.72 -6.14 -0.42
C VAL A 124 12.12 -6.74 -0.25
N LYS A 125 12.58 -6.83 1.00
CA LYS A 125 13.89 -7.35 1.37
C LYS A 125 13.74 -8.60 2.25
N ASP A 126 14.77 -9.45 2.27
CA ASP A 126 14.85 -10.58 3.20
C ASP A 126 15.05 -10.15 4.65
N TYR A 127 15.62 -8.97 4.86
CA TYR A 127 15.98 -8.42 6.17
C TYR A 127 15.81 -6.90 6.19
N GLN A 128 15.66 -6.35 7.39
CA GLN A 128 15.75 -4.92 7.63
C GLN A 128 17.23 -4.52 7.68
N GLU A 129 17.59 -3.45 6.95
CA GLU A 129 18.96 -2.93 6.95
C GLU A 129 19.38 -2.48 8.35
N ALA A 130 20.58 -2.88 8.76
CA ALA A 130 21.20 -2.41 10.00
C ALA A 130 21.48 -0.91 9.91
N GLU A 131 21.26 -0.19 11.01
CA GLU A 131 21.52 1.24 11.11
C GLU A 131 22.38 1.51 12.35
N ILE A 132 23.47 2.25 12.17
CA ILE A 132 24.31 2.69 13.29
C ILE A 132 23.69 3.97 13.84
N ASP A 133 23.23 3.92 15.09
CA ASP A 133 22.74 5.11 15.78
C ASP A 133 23.92 5.89 16.38
N TYR A 134 24.74 5.19 17.16
CA TYR A 134 25.83 5.79 17.93
C TYR A 134 27.07 4.90 17.92
N VAL A 135 28.21 5.58 17.86
CA VAL A 135 29.51 5.01 18.24
C VAL A 135 29.98 5.85 19.43
N LEU A 136 30.06 5.21 20.59
CA LEU A 136 30.49 5.83 21.83
C LEU A 136 31.95 5.46 22.06
N LEU A 137 32.78 6.48 22.20
CA LEU A 137 34.17 6.34 22.60
C LEU A 137 34.30 6.70 24.09
N SER A 138 35.18 6.02 24.82
CA SER A 138 35.63 6.49 26.13
C SER A 138 36.13 7.95 26.03
N GLN A 139 35.87 8.78 27.05
CA GLN A 139 36.04 10.27 27.04
C GLN A 139 37.49 10.78 26.89
N ASN A 140 38.44 9.94 26.52
CA ASN A 140 39.83 10.33 26.36
C ASN A 140 40.06 10.86 24.94
N GLU A 141 40.44 12.13 24.83
CA GLU A 141 40.84 12.72 23.54
C GLU A 141 42.28 12.36 23.15
N ILE A 142 43.08 11.85 24.11
CA ILE A 142 44.49 11.51 23.94
C ILE A 142 44.73 10.12 24.52
N TYR A 143 45.38 9.26 23.73
CA TYR A 143 45.78 7.90 24.12
C TYR A 143 47.30 7.75 24.02
N LEU A 144 47.90 7.05 24.98
CA LEU A 144 49.30 6.66 25.02
C LEU A 144 49.49 5.26 24.41
N VAL A 145 50.72 4.94 24.02
CA VAL A 145 51.06 3.61 23.50
C VAL A 145 50.81 2.57 24.60
N GLY A 146 49.94 1.59 24.27
CA GLY A 146 49.52 0.55 25.20
C GLY A 146 48.14 0.79 25.83
N ASP A 147 47.55 1.96 25.63
CA ASP A 147 46.17 2.22 26.07
C ASP A 147 45.17 1.36 25.29
N ILE A 148 44.12 0.93 25.98
CA ILE A 148 42.98 0.25 25.38
C ILE A 148 41.97 1.32 24.98
N ILE A 149 41.55 1.29 23.71
CA ILE A 149 40.49 2.15 23.18
C ILE A 149 39.20 1.33 23.19
N ASP A 150 38.37 1.56 24.20
CA ASP A 150 37.05 0.94 24.28
C ASP A 150 36.03 1.70 23.43
N LEU A 151 35.36 0.94 22.56
CA LEU A 151 34.30 1.38 21.65
C LEU A 151 33.01 0.64 22.00
N GLU A 152 31.93 1.37 22.21
CA GLU A 152 30.59 0.82 22.29
C GLU A 152 29.80 1.27 21.06
N THR A 153 29.13 0.31 20.40
CA THR A 153 28.33 0.60 19.21
C THR A 153 26.87 0.26 19.48
N ILE A 154 25.99 1.21 19.17
CA ILE A 154 24.54 1.01 19.24
C ILE A 154 24.04 0.90 17.81
N VAL A 155 23.65 -0.32 17.44
CA VAL A 155 23.13 -0.65 16.11
C VAL A 155 21.69 -1.13 16.24
N GLN A 156 20.80 -0.58 15.43
CA GLN A 156 19.38 -0.91 15.41
C GLN A 156 19.00 -1.77 14.20
N ASN A 157 17.72 -2.11 14.12
CA ASN A 157 17.03 -2.70 12.97
C ASN A 157 17.37 -4.15 12.62
N THR A 158 18.43 -4.76 13.17
CA THR A 158 18.68 -6.20 13.05
C THR A 158 19.17 -6.82 14.36
N LYS A 159 18.80 -8.08 14.61
CA LYS A 159 19.26 -8.85 15.77
C LYS A 159 20.61 -9.55 15.54
N ASN A 160 20.99 -9.73 14.28
CA ASN A 160 22.22 -10.40 13.86
C ASN A 160 23.09 -9.35 13.15
N VAL A 161 23.70 -8.47 13.93
CA VAL A 161 24.65 -7.46 13.43
C VAL A 161 26.02 -8.10 13.35
N LEU A 162 26.73 -7.89 12.25
CA LEU A 162 28.17 -8.12 12.17
C LEU A 162 28.87 -6.78 12.07
N LEU A 163 29.92 -6.59 12.85
CA LEU A 163 30.68 -5.34 12.91
C LEU A 163 32.06 -5.54 12.30
N ARG A 164 32.53 -4.55 11.56
CA ARG A 164 33.89 -4.52 11.01
C ARG A 164 34.56 -3.22 11.39
N TYR A 165 35.69 -3.33 12.07
CA TYR A 165 36.50 -2.20 12.48
C TYR A 165 37.73 -2.12 11.59
N ILE A 166 37.95 -0.95 10.99
CA ILE A 166 39.09 -0.68 10.13
C ILE A 166 39.89 0.46 10.76
N THR A 167 41.11 0.17 11.21
CA THR A 167 42.01 1.14 11.81
C THR A 167 42.98 1.67 10.76
N LYS A 168 43.16 3.00 10.70
CA LYS A 168 44.04 3.66 9.74
C LYS A 168 45.01 4.63 10.41
N ILE A 169 46.27 4.62 9.97
CA ILE A 169 47.29 5.61 10.33
C ILE A 169 47.68 6.37 9.06
N ASN A 170 47.57 7.71 9.07
CA ASN A 170 47.87 8.57 7.91
C ASN A 170 47.15 8.11 6.63
N GLY A 171 45.89 7.66 6.78
CA GLY A 171 45.07 7.14 5.69
C GLY A 171 45.43 5.73 5.21
N ARG A 172 46.49 5.11 5.74
CA ARG A 172 46.85 3.72 5.45
C ARG A 172 46.20 2.77 6.45
N GLU A 173 45.52 1.76 5.94
CA GLU A 173 44.98 0.67 6.75
C GLU A 173 46.10 -0.11 7.41
N ILE A 174 45.99 -0.29 8.72
CA ILE A 174 46.95 -1.03 9.54
C ILE A 174 46.32 -2.26 10.19
N GLU A 175 45.00 -2.23 10.37
CA GLU A 175 44.23 -3.33 10.97
C GLU A 175 42.82 -3.33 10.39
N ASP A 176 42.30 -4.54 10.21
CA ASP A 176 40.93 -4.81 9.79
C ASP A 176 40.47 -6.09 10.48
N THR A 177 39.42 -5.99 11.30
CA THR A 177 38.89 -7.14 12.04
C THR A 177 38.14 -8.12 11.15
N GLY A 178 37.80 -7.72 9.92
CA GLY A 178 36.73 -8.36 9.17
C GLY A 178 35.37 -8.18 9.86
N TYR A 179 34.33 -8.80 9.30
CA TYR A 179 33.01 -8.85 9.94
C TYR A 179 33.01 -9.91 11.05
N ILE A 180 32.84 -9.47 12.29
CA ILE A 180 32.74 -10.29 13.50
C ILE A 180 31.41 -10.10 14.22
#